data_AF-A0ABD1PCS3-F1
#
_entry.id   AF-A0ABD1PCS3-F1
#
_cell.length_a   1.000
_cell.length_b   1.000
_cell.length_c   1.000
_cell.angle_alpha   90.00
_cell.angle_beta   90.00
_cell.angle_gamma   90.00
#
_symmetry.space_group_name_H-M   'P 1'
#
loop_
_entity.id
_entity.type
_entity.pdbx_description
1 polymer ?
#
loop_
_entity_poly.entity_id
_entity_poly.type
_entity_poly.pdbx_seq_one_letter_code
_entity_poly.pdbx_strand_id
1 'polypeptide(L)'
;MISTLSSSVSPTQYGILCFRCSGFFLFPLGCLFLRASVHFVHSSYSIHWLSQMPKEVTNRNSPAWNKGRIYFPHVGKEVIKAYSAQHAVDMASFLCTRADEVVPGGLMAILILSRPNGALHAPLHFNRLFDVL
;
A
#
# COMPACT_ATOMS: atom_id res chain seq x y z
N MET A 1 -7.83 -2.86 -17.97
CA MET A 1 -7.77 -1.54 -17.28
C MET A 1 -8.52 -1.64 -15.96
N ILE A 2 -7.89 -1.33 -14.83
CA ILE A 2 -8.52 -1.24 -13.51
C ILE A 2 -9.10 0.17 -13.38
N SER A 3 -10.39 0.30 -13.09
CA SER A 3 -11.05 1.59 -12.89
C SER A 3 -11.53 1.73 -11.45
N THR A 4 -11.20 2.85 -10.80
CA THR A 4 -11.74 3.20 -9.48
C THR A 4 -13.25 3.43 -9.59
N LEU A 5 -14.03 2.69 -8.80
CA LEU A 5 -15.47 2.87 -8.68
C LEU A 5 -15.81 3.93 -7.64
N SER A 6 -15.14 3.87 -6.50
CA SER A 6 -15.27 4.85 -5.43
C SER A 6 -14.01 4.87 -4.58
N SER A 7 -13.71 6.04 -4.03
CA SER A 7 -12.72 6.22 -2.99
C SER A 7 -13.33 7.07 -1.88
N SER A 8 -13.08 6.69 -0.64
CA SER A 8 -13.46 7.49 0.52
C SER A 8 -12.34 7.44 1.55
N VAL A 9 -11.99 8.59 2.11
CA VAL A 9 -11.07 8.69 3.24
C VAL A 9 -11.90 9.11 4.45
N SER A 10 -11.96 8.26 5.47
CA SER A 10 -12.68 8.57 6.70
C SER A 10 -11.93 9.64 7.51
N PRO A 11 -12.63 10.40 8.38
CA PRO A 11 -12.00 11.27 9.36
C PRO A 11 -11.03 10.52 10.30
N THR A 12 -11.24 9.22 10.44
CA THR A 12 -10.41 8.27 11.20
C THR A 12 -9.24 7.68 10.39
N GLN A 13 -8.92 8.24 9.22
CA GLN A 13 -7.73 7.91 8.42
C GLN A 13 -7.77 6.54 7.71
N TYR A 14 -8.96 5.99 7.52
CA TYR A 14 -9.15 4.80 6.71
C TYR A 14 -9.48 5.19 5.28
N GLY A 15 -8.68 4.70 4.34
CA GLY A 15 -8.97 4.77 2.91
C GLY A 15 -9.70 3.50 2.48
N ILE A 16 -10.92 3.65 1.98
CA ILE A 16 -11.61 2.58 1.23
C ILE A 16 -11.42 2.88 -0.24
N LEU A 17 -10.87 1.92 -0.96
CA LEU A 17 -10.72 1.95 -2.40
C LEU A 17 -11.46 0.78 -3.02
N CYS A 18 -12.45 1.08 -3.85
CA CYS A 18 -13.21 0.09 -4.60
C CYS A 18 -12.83 0.17 -6.07
N PHE A 19 -12.44 -0.96 -6.66
CA PHE A 19 -12.03 -1.05 -8.05
C PHE A 19 -12.90 -2.05 -8.82
N ARG A 20 -13.15 -1.73 -10.10
CA ARG A 20 -13.66 -2.67 -11.10
C ARG A 20 -12.52 -3.08 -12.00
N CYS A 21 -12.31 -4.39 -12.16
CA CYS A 21 -11.29 -4.90 -13.06
C CYS A 21 -11.90 -5.21 -14.44
N SER A 22 -11.35 -4.58 -15.48
CA SER A 22 -11.79 -4.78 -16.88
C SER A 22 -10.79 -5.54 -17.74
N GLY A 23 -9.71 -6.11 -17.18
CA GLY A 23 -8.79 -7.00 -17.89
C GLY A 23 -7.28 -6.72 -17.78
N PHE A 24 -6.55 -7.71 -18.31
CA PHE A 24 -5.20 -8.28 -18.04
C PHE A 24 -3.97 -7.36 -18.09
N PHE A 25 -3.04 -7.52 -17.14
CA PHE A 25 -1.72 -6.86 -17.07
C PHE A 25 -0.67 -7.79 -16.40
N LEU A 26 0.31 -8.26 -17.19
CA LEU A 26 1.39 -9.12 -16.70
C LEU A 26 2.52 -8.31 -16.06
N PHE A 27 2.70 -8.49 -14.75
CA PHE A 27 3.96 -8.73 -14.00
C PHE A 27 3.70 -8.42 -12.52
N PRO A 28 3.77 -9.41 -11.59
CA PRO A 28 3.72 -9.01 -10.20
C PRO A 28 4.34 -9.92 -9.10
N LEU A 29 4.28 -9.40 -7.86
CA LEU A 29 4.12 -10.11 -6.59
C LEU A 29 3.20 -11.34 -6.80
N GLY A 30 3.66 -12.51 -6.35
CA GLY A 30 3.21 -13.82 -6.81
C GLY A 30 1.69 -14.02 -6.92
N CYS A 31 1.28 -14.65 -8.02
CA CYS A 31 -0.10 -15.10 -8.23
C CYS A 31 -0.50 -16.13 -7.17
N LEU A 32 -1.68 -15.95 -6.59
CA LEU A 32 -2.27 -16.88 -5.61
C LEU A 32 -3.37 -17.74 -6.24
N PHE A 33 -4.06 -17.20 -7.24
CA PHE A 33 -5.19 -17.85 -7.89
C PHE A 33 -4.93 -18.05 -9.39
N LEU A 34 -5.70 -18.95 -9.99
CA LEU A 34 -5.73 -19.09 -11.43
C LEU A 34 -6.29 -17.81 -12.07
N ARG A 35 -5.90 -17.55 -13.30
CA ARG A 35 -6.39 -16.42 -14.09
C ARG A 35 -7.92 -16.43 -14.19
N ALA A 36 -8.55 -15.27 -14.00
CA ALA A 36 -10.00 -15.07 -14.10
C ALA A 36 -10.82 -16.12 -13.32
N SER A 37 -10.47 -16.36 -12.06
CA SER A 37 -11.14 -17.33 -11.17
C SER A 37 -11.78 -16.69 -9.93
N VAL A 38 -11.48 -15.42 -9.64
CA VAL A 38 -11.95 -14.74 -8.43
C VAL A 38 -13.03 -13.71 -8.78
N HIS A 39 -14.21 -13.81 -8.15
CA HIS A 39 -15.31 -12.85 -8.34
C HIS A 39 -15.16 -11.59 -7.49
N PHE A 40 -14.63 -11.75 -6.28
CA PHE A 40 -14.50 -10.68 -5.30
C PHE A 40 -13.18 -10.80 -4.54
N VAL A 41 -12.40 -9.72 -4.53
CA VAL A 41 -11.17 -9.61 -3.74
C VAL A 41 -11.41 -8.62 -2.60
N HIS A 42 -11.10 -9.05 -1.38
CA HIS A 42 -11.11 -8.18 -0.21
C HIS A 42 -9.72 -8.18 0.44
N SER A 43 -9.21 -6.99 0.73
CA SER A 43 -7.91 -6.80 1.37
C SER A 43 -8.03 -5.72 2.44
N SER A 44 -7.65 -6.03 3.67
CA SER A 44 -7.86 -5.15 4.82
C SER A 44 -6.61 -5.14 5.70
N TYR A 45 -6.04 -3.95 5.93
CA TYR A 45 -4.85 -3.75 6.76
C TYR A 45 -3.65 -4.65 6.40
N SER A 46 -3.49 -4.99 5.13
CA SER A 46 -2.38 -5.85 4.67
C SER A 46 -1.43 -5.10 3.73
N ILE A 47 -1.96 -4.25 2.86
CA ILE A 47 -1.19 -3.58 1.79
C ILE A 47 -0.22 -2.51 2.32
N HIS A 48 -0.37 -2.08 3.59
CA HIS A 48 0.60 -1.18 4.21
C HIS A 48 1.92 -1.87 4.58
N TRP A 49 1.97 -3.21 4.59
CA TRP A 49 3.21 -3.96 4.74
C TRP A 49 3.95 -4.01 3.41
N LEU A 50 5.16 -3.48 3.38
CA LEU A 50 6.00 -3.51 2.19
C LEU A 50 6.52 -4.92 1.92
N SER A 51 6.71 -5.23 0.64
CA SER A 51 7.31 -6.49 0.20
C SER A 51 8.77 -6.63 0.63
N GLN A 52 9.47 -5.50 0.73
CA GLN A 52 10.86 -5.40 1.14
C GLN A 52 11.16 -4.02 1.74
N MET A 53 12.25 -3.93 2.50
CA MET A 53 12.75 -2.64 2.97
C MET A 53 13.33 -1.81 1.81
N PRO A 54 13.03 -0.49 1.73
CA PRO A 54 13.66 0.39 0.74
C PRO A 54 15.18 0.37 0.88
N LYS A 55 15.91 0.18 -0.23
CA LYS A 55 17.38 0.08 -0.22
C LYS A 55 18.06 1.37 0.25
N GLU A 56 17.41 2.49 -0.02
CA GLU A 56 17.86 3.83 0.37
C GLU A 56 17.83 4.01 1.89
N VAL A 57 16.98 3.25 2.60
CA VAL A 57 16.84 3.35 4.06
C VAL A 57 17.91 2.54 4.79
N THR A 58 18.39 1.46 4.17
CA THR A 58 19.44 0.59 4.72
C THR A 58 20.85 1.02 4.33
N ASN A 59 21.00 1.81 3.26
CA ASN A 59 22.29 2.33 2.79
C ASN A 59 22.79 3.49 3.66
N ARG A 60 23.93 3.32 4.35
CA ARG A 60 24.53 4.33 5.24
C ARG A 60 24.93 5.64 4.54
N ASN A 61 25.17 5.59 3.23
CA ASN A 61 25.57 6.76 2.44
C ASN A 61 24.37 7.51 1.85
N SER A 62 23.15 7.01 2.07
CA SER A 62 21.93 7.60 1.55
C SER A 62 21.41 8.72 2.44
N PRO A 63 20.86 9.81 1.88
CA PRO A 63 20.16 10.82 2.66
C PRO A 63 18.88 10.28 3.34
N ALA A 64 18.40 9.10 2.92
CA ALA A 64 17.30 8.38 3.53
C ALA A 64 17.74 7.34 4.58
N TRP A 65 19.03 7.30 4.96
CA TRP A 65 19.51 6.33 5.94
C TRP A 65 18.83 6.51 7.31
N ASN A 66 18.06 5.51 7.74
CA ASN A 66 17.32 5.57 9.00
C ASN A 66 18.05 4.80 10.10
N LYS A 67 19.14 5.37 10.62
CA LYS A 67 20.00 4.70 11.61
C LYS A 67 19.23 4.37 12.90
N GLY A 68 19.09 3.08 13.21
CA GLY A 68 18.61 2.60 14.51
C GLY A 68 17.14 2.88 14.80
N ARG A 69 16.35 3.20 13.77
CA ARG A 69 14.91 3.44 13.90
C ARG A 69 14.15 2.48 12.99
N ILE A 70 13.15 1.84 13.56
CA ILE A 70 12.29 0.86 12.88
C ILE A 70 11.04 1.55 12.31
N TYR A 71 10.63 2.69 12.91
CA TYR A 71 9.39 3.38 12.60
C TYR A 71 9.53 4.91 12.54
N PHE A 72 8.47 5.58 12.08
CA PHE A 72 8.46 6.93 11.49
C PHE A 72 8.36 8.17 12.40
N PRO A 73 8.28 8.14 13.74
CA PRO A 73 8.10 9.41 14.43
C PRO A 73 9.38 10.24 14.26
N HIS A 74 9.27 11.35 13.50
CA HIS A 74 10.30 12.36 13.26
C HIS A 74 11.41 11.98 12.26
N VAL A 75 11.07 11.33 11.14
CA VAL A 75 12.05 11.05 10.06
C VAL A 75 12.10 12.17 9.01
N GLY A 76 13.27 12.33 8.38
CA GLY A 76 13.48 13.26 7.28
C GLY A 76 12.61 12.92 6.06
N LYS A 77 12.31 13.95 5.25
CA LYS A 77 11.49 13.84 4.02
C LYS A 77 11.98 12.73 3.09
N GLU A 78 13.27 12.44 3.13
CA GLU A 78 13.94 11.51 2.23
C GLU A 78 13.60 10.06 2.59
N VAL A 79 13.39 9.76 3.87
CA VAL A 79 12.89 8.46 4.33
C VAL A 79 11.45 8.27 3.91
N ILE A 80 10.60 9.29 4.10
CA ILE A 80 9.19 9.25 3.68
C ILE A 80 9.11 8.98 2.16
N LYS A 81 9.95 9.65 1.37
CA LYS A 81 10.01 9.46 -0.08
C LYS A 81 10.43 8.04 -0.47
N ALA A 82 11.44 7.47 0.20
CA ALA A 82 11.90 6.10 -0.07
C ALA A 82 10.80 5.07 0.22
N TYR A 83 10.14 5.16 1.38
CA TYR A 83 9.01 4.27 1.70
C TYR A 83 7.81 4.46 0.77
N SER A 84 7.48 5.72 0.42
CA SER A 84 6.40 6.00 -0.54
C SER A 84 6.69 5.42 -1.93
N ALA A 85 7.94 5.43 -2.38
CA ALA A 85 8.33 4.86 -3.65
C ALA A 85 8.17 3.34 -3.66
N GLN A 86 8.63 2.66 -2.60
CA GLN A 86 8.45 1.21 -2.47
C GLN A 86 6.97 0.81 -2.37
N HIS A 87 6.17 1.55 -1.59
CA HIS A 87 4.72 1.32 -1.51
C HIS A 87 4.03 1.47 -2.87
N ALA A 88 4.44 2.45 -3.69
CA ALA A 88 3.86 2.63 -5.03
C ALA A 88 4.15 1.42 -5.95
N VAL A 89 5.37 0.88 -5.88
CA VAL A 89 5.75 -0.34 -6.61
C VAL A 89 4.95 -1.55 -6.12
N ASP A 90 4.85 -1.74 -4.81
CA ASP A 90 4.13 -2.86 -4.20
C ASP A 90 2.63 -2.79 -4.51
N MET A 91 2.03 -1.61 -4.45
CA MET A 91 0.62 -1.39 -4.77
C MET A 91 0.32 -1.65 -6.25
N ALA A 92 1.18 -1.14 -7.16
CA ALA A 92 1.01 -1.38 -8.60
C ALA A 92 1.07 -2.88 -8.90
N SER A 93 2.05 -3.56 -8.31
CA SER A 93 2.24 -4.99 -8.44
C SER A 93 1.05 -5.79 -7.90
N PHE A 94 0.59 -5.50 -6.67
CA PHE A 94 -0.63 -6.09 -6.08
C PHE A 94 -1.85 -5.92 -6.99
N LEU A 95 -2.09 -4.70 -7.47
CA LEU A 95 -3.23 -4.40 -8.33
C LEU A 95 -3.14 -5.16 -9.66
N CYS A 96 -1.96 -5.26 -10.26
CA CYS A 96 -1.75 -6.03 -11.49
C CYS A 96 -2.01 -7.53 -11.27
N THR A 97 -1.46 -8.17 -10.21
CA THR A 97 -1.76 -9.59 -9.92
C THR A 97 -3.24 -9.82 -9.76
N ARG A 98 -3.89 -8.99 -8.93
CA ARG A 98 -5.31 -9.17 -8.61
C ARG A 98 -6.17 -8.90 -9.85
N ALA A 99 -5.75 -8.03 -10.75
CA ALA A 99 -6.45 -7.80 -12.01
C ALA A 99 -6.47 -9.03 -12.92
N ASP A 100 -5.39 -9.82 -12.94
CA ASP A 100 -5.29 -11.04 -13.74
C ASP A 100 -6.13 -12.20 -13.17
N GLU A 101 -6.28 -12.25 -11.86
CA GLU A 101 -7.05 -13.29 -11.16
C GLU A 101 -8.54 -12.99 -11.11
N VAL A 102 -8.92 -11.71 -11.11
CA VAL A 102 -10.32 -11.28 -11.04
C VAL A 102 -11.01 -11.50 -12.38
N VAL A 103 -12.20 -12.11 -12.34
CA VAL A 103 -13.04 -12.31 -13.53
C VAL A 103 -13.43 -10.98 -14.18
N PRO A 104 -13.70 -10.92 -15.49
CA PRO A 104 -14.27 -9.73 -16.11
C PRO A 104 -15.54 -9.26 -15.37
N GLY A 105 -15.54 -8.01 -14.93
CA GLY A 105 -16.65 -7.44 -14.17
C GLY A 105 -16.65 -7.75 -12.66
N GLY A 106 -15.67 -8.52 -12.18
CA GLY A 106 -15.44 -8.75 -10.76
C GLY A 106 -15.02 -7.49 -10.01
N LEU A 107 -15.09 -7.56 -8.69
CA LEU A 107 -14.93 -6.42 -7.78
C LEU A 107 -13.76 -6.62 -6.83
N MET A 108 -13.13 -5.50 -6.45
CA MET A 108 -12.06 -5.47 -5.46
C MET A 108 -12.31 -4.36 -4.46
N ALA A 109 -12.32 -4.72 -3.17
CA ALA A 109 -12.47 -3.81 -2.05
C ALA A 109 -11.19 -3.82 -1.21
N ILE A 110 -10.60 -2.64 -1.03
CA ILE A 110 -9.33 -2.47 -0.34
C ILE A 110 -9.51 -1.46 0.80
N LEU A 111 -9.18 -1.89 2.02
CA LEU A 111 -9.12 -1.04 3.21
C LEU A 111 -7.65 -0.84 3.62
N ILE A 112 -7.17 0.40 3.48
CA ILE A 112 -5.79 0.79 3.78
C ILE A 112 -5.77 1.94 4.79
N LEU A 113 -4.75 1.96 5.62
CA LEU A 113 -4.41 3.11 6.46
C LEU A 113 -3.83 4.23 5.59
N SER A 114 -4.48 5.38 5.58
CA SER A 114 -4.09 6.51 4.73
C SER A 114 -4.04 7.80 5.53
N ARG A 115 -2.99 8.60 5.34
CA ARG A 115 -2.90 9.92 5.96
C ARG A 115 -3.73 10.94 5.18
N PRO A 116 -4.58 11.75 5.83
CA PRO A 116 -5.24 12.87 5.18
C PRO A 116 -4.23 13.89 4.67
N ASN A 117 -4.44 14.42 3.46
CA ASN A 117 -3.61 15.49 2.91
C ASN A 117 -3.60 16.71 3.85
N GLY A 118 -2.42 17.19 4.22
CA GLY A 118 -2.25 18.37 5.09
C GLY A 118 -2.30 18.10 6.61
N ALA A 119 -2.63 16.89 7.06
CA ALA A 119 -2.56 16.57 8.49
C ALA A 119 -1.09 16.57 8.96
N LEU A 120 -0.75 17.22 10.08
CA LEU A 120 0.58 17.12 10.69
C LEU A 120 0.89 15.66 11.04
N HIS A 121 2.18 15.34 11.25
CA HIS A 121 2.62 14.04 11.79
C HIS A 121 2.20 13.94 13.28
N ALA A 122 0.91 14.10 13.56
CA ALA A 122 0.35 13.88 14.87
C ALA A 122 0.54 12.40 15.24
N PRO A 123 0.71 12.08 16.54
CA PRO A 123 0.77 10.70 16.99
C PRO A 123 -0.62 10.08 16.82
N LEU A 124 -0.86 9.51 15.64
CA LEU A 124 -2.05 8.75 15.36
C LEU A 124 -2.13 7.57 16.35
N HIS A 125 -3.33 7.19 16.74
CA HIS A 125 -3.56 6.02 17.61
C HIS A 125 -2.84 4.75 17.09
N PHE A 126 -2.67 4.62 15.77
CA PHE A 126 -1.92 3.52 15.15
C PHE A 126 -0.40 3.71 15.10
N ASN A 127 0.13 4.95 15.07
CA ASN A 127 1.58 5.16 15.17
C ASN A 127 2.09 4.62 16.51
N ARG A 128 1.29 4.77 17.58
CA ARG A 128 1.58 4.14 18.88
C ARG A 128 1.57 2.61 18.86
N LEU A 129 0.78 1.96 18.00
CA LEU A 129 0.74 0.50 17.91
C LEU A 129 2.05 -0.09 17.38
N PHE A 130 2.75 0.64 16.50
CA PHE A 130 4.05 0.23 15.96
C PHE A 130 5.25 0.75 16.76
N ASP A 131 5.06 1.71 17.68
CA ASP A 131 6.10 2.19 18.61
C ASP A 131 6.34 1.23 19.81
N VAL A 132 5.54 0.16 19.97
CA VAL A 132 5.70 -0.85 21.06
C VAL A 132 6.50 -2.09 20.60
N LEU A 133 7.04 -2.09 19.38
CA LEU A 133 8.01 -3.09 18.89
C LEU A 133 9.42 -2.50 18.86
#